data_AF-A0A504LE11-F1
#
_entry.id   AF-A0A504LE11-F1
#
_cell.length_a   1.000
_cell.length_b   1.000
_cell.length_c   1.000
_cell.angle_alpha   90.00
_cell.angle_beta   90.00
_cell.angle_gamma   90.00
#
_symmetry.space_group_name_H-M   'P 1'
#
loop_
_entity.id
_entity.type
_entity.pdbx_description
1 polymer ?
#
loop_
_entity_poly.entity_id
_entity_poly.type
_entity_poly.pdbx_seq_one_letter_code
_entity_poly.pdbx_strand_id
1 'polypeptide(L)' 'MARNTFTPDEIVMLGRVFDRGSIEGETAEQKEARASRIIANYMAGITDEAELIELSRRPLGR' A
#
# COMPACT_ATOMS: atom_id res chain seq x y z
N MET A 1 13.16 -15.43 2.42
CA MET A 1 13.08 -15.43 0.95
C MET A 1 12.03 -14.42 0.54
N ALA A 2 12.36 -13.45 -0.32
CA ALA A 2 11.38 -12.48 -0.82
C ALA A 2 10.43 -13.21 -1.78
N ARG A 3 9.13 -13.17 -1.51
CA ARG A 3 8.09 -13.76 -2.36
C ARG A 3 7.94 -12.84 -3.59
N ASN A 4 8.27 -13.35 -4.78
CA ASN A 4 8.36 -12.53 -5.99
C ASN A 4 7.03 -12.42 -6.78
N THR A 5 5.93 -12.92 -6.21
CA THR A 5 4.61 -12.96 -6.87
C THR A 5 3.50 -12.83 -5.84
N PHE A 6 2.54 -11.94 -6.10
CA PHE A 6 1.30 -11.81 -5.36
C PHE A 6 0.25 -12.78 -5.90
N THR A 7 -0.52 -13.40 -5.00
CA THR A 7 -1.71 -14.16 -5.32
C THR A 7 -2.86 -13.22 -5.72
N PRO A 8 -3.90 -13.72 -6.41
CA PRO A 8 -5.06 -12.91 -6.75
C PRO A 8 -5.73 -12.26 -5.52
N ASP A 9 -5.82 -12.97 -4.40
CA ASP A 9 -6.41 -12.46 -3.16
C ASP A 9 -5.59 -11.29 -2.59
N GLU A 10 -4.25 -11.41 -2.60
CA GLU A 10 -3.34 -10.33 -2.21
C GLU A 10 -3.52 -9.10 -3.10
N ILE A 11 -3.65 -9.26 -4.42
CA ILE A 11 -3.89 -8.15 -5.33
C ILE A 11 -5.24 -7.47 -5.04
N VAL A 12 -6.29 -8.24 -4.77
CA VAL A 12 -7.60 -7.69 -4.44
C VAL A 12 -7.54 -6.90 -3.12
N MET A 13 -6.86 -7.44 -2.10
CA MET A 13 -6.66 -6.77 -0.82
C MET A 13 -5.86 -5.47 -0.96
N LEU A 14 -4.72 -5.50 -1.65
CA LEU A 14 -3.90 -4.33 -1.90
C LEU A 14 -4.65 -3.27 -2.73
N GLY A 15 -5.50 -3.68 -3.66
CA GLY A 15 -6.40 -2.80 -4.41
C GLY A 15 -7.40 -2.07 -3.51
N ARG A 16 -8.01 -2.77 -2.54
CA ARG A 16 -8.91 -2.14 -1.55
C ARG A 16 -8.17 -1.17 -0.65
N VAL A 17 -6.98 -1.52 -0.17
CA VAL A 17 -6.12 -0.64 0.62
C VAL A 17 -5.77 0.62 -0.16
N PHE A 18 -5.40 0.47 -1.44
CA PHE A 18 -5.09 1.59 -2.31
C PHE A 18 -6.28 2.53 -2.51
N ASP A 19 -7.46 1.99 -2.78
CA ASP A 19 -8.69 2.76 -2.97
C ASP A 19 -9.10 3.51 -1.69
N ARG A 20 -9.21 2.80 -0.57
CA ARG A 20 -9.60 3.36 0.75
C ARG A 20 -8.56 4.33 1.31
N GLY A 21 -7.30 4.17 0.93
CA GLY A 21 -6.20 5.05 1.30
C GLY A 21 -6.15 6.37 0.53
N SER A 22 -7.03 6.56 -0.47
CA SER A 22 -7.11 7.76 -1.32
C SER A 22 -7.26 9.05 -0.53
N ILE A 23 -6.54 10.08 -0.98
CA ILE A 23 -6.64 11.45 -0.47
C ILE A 23 -7.20 12.31 -1.61
N GLU A 24 -8.19 13.13 -1.31
CA GLU A 24 -8.79 14.02 -2.30
C GLU A 24 -7.73 15.01 -2.82
N GLY A 25 -7.68 15.18 -4.14
CA GLY A 25 -6.75 16.10 -4.80
C GLY A 25 -5.33 15.57 -4.99
N GLU A 26 -5.06 14.28 -4.77
CA GLU A 26 -3.73 13.71 -5.03
C GLU A 26 -3.31 13.78 -6.50
N THR A 27 -2.06 14.20 -6.72
CA THR A 27 -1.40 14.10 -8.03
C THR A 27 -1.11 12.64 -8.38
N ALA A 28 -0.82 12.38 -9.66
CA ALA A 28 -0.42 11.04 -10.10
C ALA A 28 0.83 10.53 -9.34
N GLU A 29 1.82 11.39 -9.14
CA GLU A 29 3.04 11.07 -8.40
C GLU A 29 2.76 10.71 -6.93
N GLN A 30 1.81 11.41 -6.29
CA GLN A 30 1.40 11.09 -4.92
C GLN A 30 0.70 9.74 -4.83
N LYS A 31 -0.12 9.39 -5.83
CA LYS A 31 -0.76 8.07 -5.94
C LYS A 31 0.27 6.96 -6.13
N GLU A 32 1.24 7.15 -7.02
CA GLU A 32 2.32 6.18 -7.25
C GLU A 32 3.20 5.99 -6.01
N ALA A 33 3.53 7.09 -5.32
CA ALA A 33 4.24 7.03 -4.06
C ALA A 33 3.45 6.22 -3.04
N ARG A 34 2.15 6.49 -2.84
CA ARG A 34 1.32 5.72 -1.90
C ARG A 34 1.26 4.24 -2.26
N ALA A 35 1.06 3.90 -3.54
CA ALA A 35 1.03 2.51 -4.00
C ALA A 35 2.33 1.78 -3.64
N SER A 36 3.47 2.43 -3.87
CA SER A 36 4.79 1.91 -3.50
C SER A 36 4.91 1.65 -1.99
N ARG A 37 4.38 2.55 -1.15
CA ARG A 37 4.38 2.38 0.31
C ARG A 37 3.50 1.22 0.75
N ILE A 38 2.33 1.05 0.16
CA ILE A 38 1.43 -0.07 0.46
C ILE A 38 2.15 -1.40 0.18
N ILE A 39 2.76 -1.51 -1.01
CA ILE A 39 3.49 -2.72 -1.41
C ILE A 39 4.69 -2.96 -0.49
N ALA A 40 5.49 -1.94 -0.18
CA ALA A 40 6.65 -2.05 0.70
C ALA A 40 6.29 -2.52 2.13
N ASN A 41 5.25 -1.93 2.72
CA ASN A 41 4.76 -2.32 4.05
C ASN A 41 4.20 -3.75 4.05
N TYR A 42 3.47 -4.12 2.99
CA TYR A 42 2.99 -5.49 2.84
C TYR A 42 4.14 -6.51 2.74
N MET A 43 5.15 -6.21 1.92
CA MET A 43 6.36 -7.05 1.83
C MET A 43 7.16 -7.11 3.13
N ALA A 44 7.03 -6.12 4.02
CA ALA A 44 7.60 -6.13 5.37
C ALA A 44 6.80 -7.02 6.35
N GLY A 45 5.70 -7.64 5.90
CA GLY A 45 4.89 -8.57 6.67
C GLY A 45 3.61 -7.95 7.27
N ILE A 46 3.31 -6.70 6.96
CA ILE A 46 2.10 -6.03 7.44
C ILE A 46 0.92 -6.46 6.58
N THR A 47 -0.04 -7.12 7.18
CA THR A 47 -1.19 -7.74 6.47
C THR A 47 -2.53 -7.15 6.89
N ASP A 48 -2.56 -6.30 7.91
CA ASP A 48 -3.78 -5.61 8.32
C ASP A 48 -4.08 -4.44 7.36
N GLU A 49 -5.28 -4.42 6.78
CA GLU A 49 -5.68 -3.40 5.80
C GLU A 49 -5.71 -1.99 6.41
N ALA A 50 -6.13 -1.84 7.67
CA ALA A 50 -6.21 -0.53 8.32
C ALA A 50 -4.82 0.01 8.63
N GLU A 51 -3.92 -0.86 9.10
CA GLU A 51 -2.52 -0.53 9.34
C GLU A 51 -1.79 -0.13 8.05
N LEU A 52 -2.00 -0.86 6.96
CA LEU A 52 -1.44 -0.50 5.65
C LEU A 52 -1.94 0.86 5.15
N ILE A 53 -3.23 1.17 5.34
CA ILE A 53 -3.79 2.49 4.99
C ILE A 53 -3.08 3.59 5.80
N GLU A 54 -2.98 3.43 7.12
CA GLU A 54 -2.33 4.41 7.99
C GLU A 54 -0.86 4.65 7.62
N LEU A 55 -0.11 3.57 7.40
CA LEU A 55 1.31 3.64 7.07
C LEU A 55 1.56 4.21 5.68
N SER A 56 0.66 3.94 4.71
CA SER A 56 0.80 4.47 3.34
C SER A 56 0.67 5.99 3.25
N ARG A 57 -0.05 6.60 4.20
CA ARG A 57 -0.23 8.06 4.30
C ARG A 57 0.99 8.77 4.87
N ARG A 58 1.87 8.03 5.55
CA ARG A 58 3.11 8.56 6.13
C ARG A 58 4.26 8.33 5.14
N PRO A 59 5.26 9.23 5.07
CA PRO A 59 6.49 8.94 4.33
C PRO A 59 7.16 7.67 4.87
N LEU A 60 7.81 6.90 3.98
CA LEU A 60 8.62 5.74 4.36
C LEU A 60 9.88 6.26 5.06
N GLY A 61 9.88 6.24 6.39
CA GLY A 61 10.97 6.79 7.19
C GLY A 61 10.78 8.27 7.52
N ARG A 62 11.33 8.67 8.67
CA ARG A 62 11.42 10.09 9.07
C ARG A 62 12.12 10.91 8.00
#